data_AF-A0A1X1JFD1-F1
#
_entry.id   AF-A0A1X1JFD1-F1
#
_cell.length_a   1.000
_cell.length_b   1.000
_cell.length_c   1.000
_cell.angle_alpha   90.00
_cell.angle_beta   90.00
_cell.angle_gamma   90.00
#
_symmetry.space_group_name_H-M   'P 1'
#
loop_
_entity.id
_entity.type
_entity.pdbx_description
1 polymer ?
#
loop_
_entity_poly.entity_id
_entity_poly.type
_entity_poly.pdbx_seq_one_letter_code
_entity_poly.pdbx_strand_id
1 'polypeptide(L)'
;GKAITNEINNVHNPVIVGLKNSLEFLGSEFSKTITDFQNFVGETSATAVLAEETLDDAIKKLNEADEKHKVMDTNFKSIYDGISSLYHLSAPLSSTFYTNTQTARKYVQDTKNKVNAFDKMTSPSSTEQLFSALGSQMAAAGRVKSLSYSDPILTDFVAHEELGKAIYELDQQYAKA
;
A
#
# COMPACT_ATOMS: atom_id res chain seq x y z
N GLY A 1 -5.42 -42.38 24.14
CA GLY A 1 -6.70 -42.04 23.51
C GLY A 1 -6.91 -40.54 23.54
N LYS A 2 -7.45 -40.01 24.66
CA LYS A 2 -7.81 -38.59 24.81
C LYS A 2 -6.71 -37.59 24.43
N ALA A 3 -5.47 -37.76 24.89
CA ALA A 3 -4.37 -36.86 24.56
C ALA A 3 -4.07 -36.79 23.04
N ILE A 4 -4.15 -37.92 22.34
CA ILE A 4 -3.97 -37.99 20.88
C ILE A 4 -5.11 -37.23 20.17
N THR A 5 -6.36 -37.48 20.58
CA THR A 5 -7.53 -36.78 20.03
C THR A 5 -7.43 -35.27 20.25
N ASN A 6 -7.01 -34.86 21.44
CA ASN A 6 -6.81 -33.47 21.80
C ASN A 6 -5.68 -32.83 20.99
N GLU A 7 -4.54 -33.49 20.81
CA GLU A 7 -3.45 -32.96 19.98
C GLU A 7 -3.92 -32.70 18.53
N ILE A 8 -4.66 -33.64 17.96
CA ILE A 8 -5.22 -33.49 16.62
C ILE A 8 -6.19 -32.29 16.57
N ASN A 9 -7.15 -32.23 17.49
CA ASN A 9 -8.23 -31.25 17.44
C ASN A 9 -7.83 -29.84 17.88
N ASN A 10 -6.84 -29.74 18.75
CA ASN A 10 -6.51 -28.48 19.42
C ASN A 10 -5.13 -27.93 19.02
N VAL A 11 -4.29 -28.74 18.38
CA VAL A 11 -2.98 -28.32 17.88
C VAL A 11 -2.91 -28.45 16.36
N HIS A 12 -3.06 -29.65 15.80
CA HIS A 12 -2.86 -29.86 14.36
C HIS A 12 -3.96 -29.23 13.51
N ASN A 13 -5.24 -29.49 13.80
CA ASN A 13 -6.36 -28.96 13.04
C ASN A 13 -6.39 -27.43 13.07
N PRO A 14 -6.26 -26.75 14.24
CA PRO A 14 -6.21 -25.30 14.28
C PRO A 14 -5.01 -24.74 13.52
N VAL A 15 -3.84 -25.38 13.58
CA VAL A 15 -2.68 -24.91 12.80
C VAL A 15 -2.95 -24.99 11.29
N ILE A 16 -3.52 -26.09 10.80
CA ILE A 16 -3.85 -26.26 9.37
C ILE A 16 -4.90 -25.24 8.93
N VAL A 17 -5.98 -25.08 9.70
CA VAL A 17 -7.05 -24.11 9.41
C VAL A 17 -6.50 -22.69 9.46
N GLY A 18 -5.66 -22.37 10.45
CA GLY A 18 -5.03 -21.06 10.56
C GLY A 18 -4.13 -20.75 9.36
N LEU A 19 -3.32 -21.71 8.90
CA LEU A 19 -2.50 -21.53 7.69
C LEU A 19 -3.36 -21.29 6.44
N LYS A 20 -4.47 -22.00 6.30
CA LYS A 20 -5.44 -21.78 5.22
C LYS A 20 -6.01 -20.36 5.28
N ASN A 21 -6.49 -19.95 6.46
CA ASN A 21 -7.08 -18.63 6.66
C ASN A 21 -6.05 -17.51 6.43
N SER A 22 -4.81 -17.68 6.87
CA SER A 22 -3.71 -16.75 6.58
C SER A 22 -3.51 -16.53 5.07
N LEU A 23 -3.61 -17.58 4.25
CA LEU A 23 -3.48 -17.44 2.80
C LEU A 23 -4.65 -16.68 2.18
N GLU A 24 -5.87 -16.95 2.64
CA GLU A 24 -7.09 -16.25 2.20
C GLU A 24 -7.03 -14.77 2.59
N PHE A 25 -6.65 -14.48 3.83
CA PHE A 25 -6.50 -13.10 4.33
C PHE A 25 -5.39 -12.37 3.57
N LEU A 26 -4.24 -13.01 3.32
CA LEU A 26 -3.14 -12.38 2.59
C LEU A 26 -3.56 -11.92 1.19
N GLY A 27 -4.28 -12.78 0.45
CA GLY A 27 -4.76 -12.44 -0.89
C GLY A 27 -5.74 -11.27 -0.89
N SER A 28 -6.62 -11.21 0.09
CA SER A 28 -7.61 -10.14 0.21
C SER A 28 -7.01 -8.84 0.77
N GLU A 29 -6.09 -8.90 1.73
CA GLU A 29 -5.29 -7.76 2.19
C GLU A 29 -4.47 -7.16 1.03
N PHE A 30 -3.82 -7.98 0.21
CA PHE A 30 -3.09 -7.51 -0.96
C PHE A 30 -3.99 -6.81 -1.98
N SER A 31 -5.16 -7.40 -2.27
CA SER A 31 -6.15 -6.80 -3.18
C SER A 31 -6.67 -5.46 -2.64
N LYS A 32 -6.86 -5.39 -1.31
CA LYS A 32 -7.24 -4.15 -0.63
C LYS A 32 -6.14 -3.10 -0.72
N THR A 33 -4.87 -3.46 -0.49
CA THR A 33 -3.73 -2.55 -0.61
C THR A 33 -3.64 -1.94 -2.01
N ILE A 34 -3.85 -2.72 -3.07
CA ILE A 34 -3.89 -2.20 -4.45
C ILE A 34 -5.02 -1.18 -4.62
N THR A 35 -6.22 -1.51 -4.13
CA THR A 35 -7.40 -0.65 -4.24
C THR A 35 -7.23 0.65 -3.44
N ASP A 36 -6.71 0.54 -2.22
CA ASP A 36 -6.42 1.68 -1.34
C ASP A 36 -5.38 2.59 -2.00
N PHE A 37 -4.32 2.02 -2.59
CA PHE A 37 -3.29 2.78 -3.31
C PHE A 37 -3.91 3.58 -4.46
N GLN A 38 -4.65 2.92 -5.35
CA GLN A 38 -5.31 3.54 -6.51
C GLN A 38 -6.21 4.71 -6.10
N ASN A 39 -7.08 4.49 -5.11
CA ASN A 39 -7.98 5.51 -4.60
C ASN A 39 -7.23 6.68 -3.96
N PHE A 40 -6.14 6.40 -3.23
CA PHE A 40 -5.39 7.42 -2.52
C PHE A 40 -4.58 8.32 -3.46
N VAL A 41 -3.86 7.73 -4.42
CA VAL A 41 -3.05 8.48 -5.39
C VAL A 41 -3.91 9.10 -6.50
N GLY A 42 -5.13 8.58 -6.72
CA GLY A 42 -6.05 9.04 -7.77
C GLY A 42 -5.75 8.44 -9.14
N GLU A 43 -5.11 7.27 -9.17
CA GLU A 43 -4.77 6.53 -10.39
C GLU A 43 -5.83 5.47 -10.64
N THR A 44 -6.37 5.43 -11.86
CA THR A 44 -7.46 4.51 -12.24
C THR A 44 -7.00 3.38 -13.15
N SER A 45 -5.79 3.48 -13.69
CA SER A 45 -5.21 2.41 -14.49
C SER A 45 -4.78 1.23 -13.62
N ALA A 46 -5.15 0.02 -14.06
CA ALA A 46 -4.72 -1.22 -13.43
C ALA A 46 -3.22 -1.52 -13.65
N THR A 47 -2.56 -0.80 -14.55
CA THR A 47 -1.17 -1.06 -14.96
C THR A 47 -0.27 0.17 -14.87
N ALA A 48 -0.77 1.29 -14.35
CA ALA A 48 0.05 2.48 -14.17
C ALA A 48 1.15 2.22 -13.14
N VAL A 49 2.34 2.74 -13.45
CA VAL A 49 3.49 2.72 -12.55
C VAL A 49 3.82 4.17 -12.20
N LEU A 50 3.62 4.53 -10.93
CA LEU A 50 3.97 5.85 -10.40
C LEU A 50 5.38 5.80 -9.80
N ALA A 51 6.38 5.94 -10.66
CA ALA A 51 7.77 6.01 -10.23
C ALA A 51 8.13 7.45 -9.81
N GLU A 52 8.60 7.63 -8.57
CA GLU A 52 8.93 8.97 -8.05
C GLU A 52 9.99 9.69 -8.87
N GLU A 53 10.99 8.95 -9.38
CA GLU A 53 12.02 9.46 -10.29
C GLU A 53 11.43 10.03 -11.60
N THR A 54 10.38 9.39 -12.12
CA THR A 54 9.67 9.87 -13.33
C THR A 54 8.86 11.13 -13.03
N LEU A 55 8.27 11.22 -11.83
CA LEU A 55 7.57 12.43 -11.38
C LEU A 55 8.55 13.60 -11.18
N ASP A 56 9.74 13.34 -10.64
CA ASP A 56 10.82 14.33 -10.50
C ASP A 56 11.31 14.85 -11.85
N ASP A 57 11.55 13.96 -12.81
CA ASP A 57 11.91 14.33 -14.16
C ASP A 57 10.81 15.15 -14.86
N ALA A 58 9.54 14.85 -14.62
CA ALA A 58 8.42 15.63 -15.15
C ALA A 58 8.40 17.06 -14.57
N ILE A 59 8.61 17.21 -13.26
CA ILE A 59 8.73 18.54 -12.62
C ILE A 59 9.91 19.32 -13.21
N LYS A 60 11.07 18.68 -13.37
CA LYS A 60 12.25 19.30 -13.96
C LYS A 60 11.99 19.80 -15.38
N LYS A 61 11.39 18.96 -16.24
CA LYS A 61 11.02 19.33 -17.62
C LYS A 61 10.02 20.49 -17.66
N LEU A 62 9.05 20.54 -16.75
CA LEU A 62 8.11 21.65 -16.63
C LEU A 62 8.83 22.96 -16.21
N ASN A 63 9.81 22.89 -15.33
CA ASN A 63 10.63 24.05 -14.95
C ASN A 63 11.50 24.54 -16.12
N GLU A 64 12.12 23.64 -16.87
CA GLU A 64 12.89 23.99 -18.05
C GLU A 64 12.03 24.63 -19.15
N ALA A 65 10.79 24.15 -19.33
CA ALA A 65 9.83 24.73 -20.25
C ALA A 65 9.41 26.15 -19.82
N ASP A 66 9.21 26.36 -18.51
CA ASP A 66 8.87 27.66 -17.93
C ASP A 66 9.97 28.71 -18.20
N GLU A 67 11.23 28.34 -17.95
CA GLU A 67 12.38 29.23 -18.19
C GLU A 67 12.57 29.53 -19.68
N LYS A 68 12.43 28.52 -20.56
CA LYS A 68 12.50 28.74 -22.02
C LYS A 68 11.39 29.66 -22.51
N HIS A 69 10.15 29.46 -22.03
CA HIS A 69 9.01 30.29 -22.42
C HIS A 69 9.17 31.73 -21.92
N LYS A 70 9.69 31.93 -20.71
CA LYS A 70 9.99 33.27 -20.17
C LYS A 70 10.97 34.06 -21.03
N VAL A 71 12.01 33.39 -21.54
CA VAL A 71 12.95 34.01 -22.51
C VAL A 71 12.24 34.36 -23.81
N MET A 72 11.41 33.46 -24.34
CA MET A 72 10.63 33.71 -25.56
C MET A 72 9.64 34.87 -25.39
N ASP A 73 8.91 34.90 -24.28
CA ASP A 73 7.93 35.92 -23.93
C ASP A 73 8.57 37.31 -23.86
N THR A 74 9.75 37.39 -23.24
CA THR A 74 10.57 38.62 -23.20
C THR A 74 11.00 39.07 -24.59
N ASN A 75 11.49 38.14 -25.43
CA ASN A 75 11.91 38.44 -26.80
C ASN A 75 10.74 38.91 -27.67
N PHE A 76 9.58 38.24 -27.61
CA PHE A 76 8.39 38.65 -28.33
C PHE A 76 7.95 40.05 -27.90
N LYS A 77 7.88 40.31 -26.59
CA LYS A 77 7.54 41.64 -26.09
C LYS A 77 8.48 42.71 -26.64
N SER A 78 9.79 42.47 -26.66
CA SER A 78 10.76 43.40 -27.23
C SER A 78 10.54 43.68 -28.72
N ILE A 79 10.17 42.66 -29.51
CA ILE A 79 9.89 42.82 -30.95
C ILE A 79 8.63 43.68 -31.15
N TYR A 80 7.56 43.38 -30.42
CA TYR A 80 6.29 44.11 -30.50
C TYR A 80 6.43 45.57 -30.06
N ASP A 81 7.13 45.82 -28.96
CA ASP A 81 7.41 47.17 -28.47
C ASP A 81 8.22 47.96 -29.53
N GLY A 82 9.17 47.32 -30.22
CA GLY A 82 10.00 47.93 -31.27
C GLY A 82 9.26 48.35 -32.54
N ILE A 83 8.13 47.73 -32.88
CA ILE A 83 7.32 48.07 -34.08
C ILE A 83 6.05 48.86 -33.75
N SER A 84 5.74 49.06 -32.47
CA SER A 84 4.49 49.66 -31.99
C SER A 84 4.21 51.06 -32.52
N SER A 85 5.25 51.81 -32.90
CA SER A 85 5.13 53.15 -33.49
C SER A 85 4.67 53.14 -34.95
N LEU A 86 4.88 52.04 -35.67
CA LEU A 86 4.48 51.89 -37.07
C LEU A 86 3.08 51.30 -37.20
N TYR A 87 2.71 50.39 -36.29
CA TYR A 87 1.42 49.72 -36.27
C TYR A 87 1.05 49.38 -34.83
N HIS A 88 -0.18 49.69 -34.42
CA HIS A 88 -0.66 49.37 -33.07
C HIS A 88 -0.81 47.86 -32.91
N LEU A 89 0.20 47.24 -32.30
CA LEU A 89 0.30 45.80 -32.03
C LEU A 89 0.67 45.59 -30.56
N SER A 90 0.09 44.57 -29.94
CA SER A 90 0.42 44.12 -28.59
C SER A 90 0.91 42.67 -28.62
N ALA A 91 1.91 42.37 -27.78
CA ALA A 91 2.45 41.02 -27.68
C ALA A 91 1.35 40.02 -27.27
N PRO A 92 1.38 38.78 -27.77
CA PRO A 92 0.46 37.73 -27.34
C PRO A 92 0.55 37.51 -25.82
N LEU A 93 -0.59 37.18 -25.19
CA LEU A 93 -0.61 36.85 -23.76
C LEU A 93 -0.04 35.46 -23.51
N SER A 94 0.96 35.38 -22.62
CA SER A 94 1.54 34.11 -22.15
C SER A 94 0.85 33.52 -20.91
N SER A 95 -0.17 34.19 -20.38
CA SER A 95 -0.85 33.80 -19.13
C SER A 95 -1.40 32.38 -19.15
N THR A 96 -1.95 31.92 -20.28
CA THR A 96 -2.44 30.55 -20.45
C THR A 96 -1.31 29.53 -20.33
N PHE A 97 -0.14 29.79 -20.91
CA PHE A 97 1.02 28.92 -20.78
C PHE A 97 1.42 28.79 -19.30
N TYR A 98 1.65 29.92 -18.61
CA TYR A 98 2.07 29.92 -17.21
C TYR A 98 1.03 29.28 -16.28
N THR A 99 -0.26 29.48 -16.54
CA THR A 99 -1.33 28.87 -15.75
C THR A 99 -1.33 27.35 -15.93
N ASN A 100 -1.20 26.88 -17.16
CA ASN A 100 -1.19 25.45 -17.48
C ASN A 100 0.07 24.75 -16.93
N THR A 101 1.26 25.34 -17.06
CA THR A 101 2.49 24.76 -16.52
C THR A 101 2.48 24.71 -15.00
N GLN A 102 2.00 25.76 -14.32
CA GLN A 102 1.82 25.75 -12.87
C GLN A 102 0.81 24.70 -12.41
N THR A 103 -0.32 24.57 -13.11
CA THR A 103 -1.34 23.56 -12.82
C THR A 103 -0.78 22.15 -12.98
N ALA A 104 -0.06 21.88 -14.07
CA ALA A 104 0.58 20.60 -14.32
C ALA A 104 1.64 20.28 -13.25
N ARG A 105 2.49 21.24 -12.90
CA ARG A 105 3.52 21.08 -11.86
C ARG A 105 2.88 20.75 -10.51
N LYS A 106 1.81 21.47 -10.14
CA LYS A 106 1.06 21.21 -8.92
C LYS A 106 0.48 19.80 -8.92
N TYR A 107 -0.13 19.37 -10.02
CA TYR A 107 -0.69 18.02 -10.14
C TYR A 107 0.38 16.93 -9.94
N VAL A 108 1.54 17.05 -10.61
CA VAL A 108 2.64 16.07 -10.48
C VAL A 108 3.20 16.06 -9.05
N GLN A 109 3.38 17.24 -8.43
CA GLN A 109 3.85 17.34 -7.06
C GLN A 109 2.85 16.74 -6.05
N ASP A 110 1.56 17.00 -6.24
CA ASP A 110 0.51 16.46 -5.39
C ASP A 110 0.45 14.92 -5.51
N THR A 111 0.60 14.37 -6.71
CA THR A 111 0.72 12.91 -6.93
C THR A 111 1.96 12.34 -6.23
N LYS A 112 3.13 12.98 -6.37
CA LYS A 112 4.36 12.56 -5.68
C LYS A 112 4.18 12.54 -4.16
N ASN A 113 3.54 13.57 -3.61
CA ASN A 113 3.29 13.67 -2.16
C ASN A 113 2.35 12.56 -1.68
N LYS A 114 1.34 12.19 -2.49
CA LYS A 114 0.43 11.08 -2.18
C LYS A 114 1.14 9.73 -2.23
N VAL A 115 1.97 9.46 -3.23
CA VAL A 115 2.78 8.22 -3.28
C VAL A 115 3.65 8.12 -2.01
N ASN A 116 4.40 9.17 -1.69
CA ASN A 116 5.22 9.26 -0.49
C ASN A 116 4.45 9.09 0.82
N ALA A 117 3.20 9.57 0.87
CA ALA A 117 2.35 9.44 2.04
C ALA A 117 1.80 8.01 2.18
N PHE A 118 1.48 7.36 1.06
CA PHE A 118 1.05 5.97 1.05
C PHE A 118 2.15 5.03 1.51
N ASP A 119 3.41 5.25 1.09
CA ASP A 119 4.57 4.46 1.53
C ASP A 119 4.79 4.48 3.05
N LYS A 120 4.28 5.52 3.73
CA LYS A 120 4.36 5.69 5.18
C LYS A 120 3.14 5.18 5.92
N MET A 121 2.10 4.76 5.20
CA MET A 121 0.92 4.18 5.83
C MET A 121 1.23 2.77 6.33
N THR A 122 0.89 2.52 7.58
CA THR A 122 0.92 1.19 8.18
C THR A 122 -0.51 0.76 8.49
N SER A 123 -0.91 -0.39 7.98
CA SER A 123 -2.20 -1.01 8.30
C SER A 123 -1.96 -2.27 9.12
N PRO A 124 -2.76 -2.53 10.17
CA PRO A 124 -2.72 -3.82 10.85
C PRO A 124 -2.97 -4.96 9.86
N SER A 125 -2.16 -6.02 9.92
CA SER A 125 -2.40 -7.24 9.13
C SER A 125 -2.93 -8.36 10.01
N SER A 126 -4.13 -8.83 9.68
CA SER A 126 -4.72 -10.02 10.28
C SER A 126 -3.92 -11.27 9.93
N THR A 127 -3.33 -11.29 8.73
CA THR A 127 -2.38 -12.33 8.29
C THR A 127 -1.17 -12.42 9.22
N GLU A 128 -0.51 -11.28 9.50
CA GLU A 128 0.66 -11.23 10.39
C GLU A 128 0.32 -11.66 11.82
N GLN A 129 -0.83 -11.19 12.35
CA GLN A 129 -1.30 -11.58 13.68
C GLN A 129 -1.53 -13.09 13.77
N LEU A 130 -2.17 -13.67 12.75
CA LEU A 130 -2.43 -15.10 12.70
C LEU A 130 -1.14 -15.92 12.58
N PHE A 131 -0.19 -15.50 11.74
CA PHE A 131 1.12 -16.16 11.65
C PHE A 131 1.90 -16.10 12.97
N SER A 132 1.85 -14.98 13.68
CA SER A 132 2.48 -14.84 15.00
C SER A 132 1.88 -15.81 16.03
N ALA A 133 0.55 -15.95 16.06
CA ALA A 133 -0.14 -16.90 16.92
C ALA A 133 0.20 -18.36 16.58
N LEU A 134 0.21 -18.71 15.29
CA LEU A 134 0.58 -20.04 14.80
C LEU A 134 2.04 -20.39 15.14
N GLY A 135 2.97 -19.45 14.93
CA GLY A 135 4.38 -19.61 15.28
C GLY A 135 4.58 -19.84 16.78
N SER A 136 3.85 -19.10 17.61
CA SER A 136 3.87 -19.27 19.07
C SER A 136 3.35 -20.65 19.48
N GLN A 137 2.26 -21.13 18.88
CA GLN A 137 1.74 -22.47 19.13
C GLN A 137 2.74 -23.55 18.71
N MET A 138 3.34 -23.43 17.53
CA MET A 138 4.34 -24.40 17.05
C MET A 138 5.57 -24.46 17.96
N ALA A 139 6.04 -23.31 18.45
CA ALA A 139 7.14 -23.25 19.40
C ALA A 139 6.78 -23.94 20.72
N ALA A 140 5.55 -23.75 21.22
CA ALA A 140 5.07 -24.42 22.42
C ALA A 140 4.93 -25.94 22.22
N ALA A 141 4.30 -26.38 21.12
CA ALA A 141 4.17 -27.79 20.76
C ALA A 141 5.55 -28.47 20.61
N GLY A 142 6.52 -27.76 20.05
CA GLY A 142 7.90 -28.23 19.90
C GLY A 142 8.59 -28.58 21.23
N ARG A 143 8.18 -27.99 22.35
CA ARG A 143 8.71 -28.26 23.70
C ARG A 143 8.15 -29.55 24.31
N VAL A 144 6.96 -29.97 23.90
CA VAL A 144 6.27 -31.14 24.48
C VAL A 144 6.28 -32.36 23.56
N LYS A 145 6.67 -32.22 22.28
CA LYS A 145 6.60 -33.28 21.25
C LYS A 145 7.29 -34.60 21.58
N SER A 146 8.28 -34.60 22.48
CA SER A 146 9.04 -35.80 22.86
C SER A 146 8.46 -36.51 24.09
N LEU A 147 7.45 -35.92 24.73
CA LEU A 147 6.81 -36.51 25.91
C LEU A 147 5.87 -37.64 25.49
N SER A 148 5.67 -38.61 26.40
CA SER A 148 4.67 -39.65 26.20
C SER A 148 3.26 -39.07 26.22
N TYR A 149 2.32 -39.69 25.49
CA TYR A 149 0.89 -39.34 25.59
C TYR A 149 0.26 -39.62 26.96
N SER A 150 0.99 -40.26 27.87
CA SER A 150 0.62 -40.43 29.27
C SER A 150 1.22 -39.35 30.18
N ASP A 151 2.08 -38.48 29.65
CA ASP A 151 2.72 -37.41 30.41
C ASP A 151 1.69 -36.32 30.75
N PRO A 152 1.62 -35.88 32.03
CA PRO A 152 0.67 -34.85 32.44
C PRO A 152 0.90 -33.51 31.75
N ILE A 153 2.15 -33.14 31.43
CA ILE A 153 2.49 -31.87 30.77
C ILE A 153 1.95 -31.85 29.34
N LEU A 154 2.17 -32.92 28.57
CA LEU A 154 1.60 -33.03 27.23
C LEU A 154 0.08 -33.04 27.28
N THR A 155 -0.49 -33.85 28.19
CA THR A 155 -1.94 -34.01 28.31
C THR A 155 -2.63 -32.68 28.64
N ASP A 156 -2.02 -31.86 29.50
CA ASP A 156 -2.50 -30.52 29.84
C ASP A 156 -2.35 -29.57 28.65
N PHE A 157 -1.17 -29.52 28.01
CA PHE A 157 -0.93 -28.68 26.84
C PHE A 157 -1.96 -28.90 25.73
N VAL A 158 -2.22 -30.15 25.35
CA VAL A 158 -3.15 -30.46 24.24
C VAL A 158 -4.62 -30.24 24.63
N ALA A 159 -4.96 -30.10 25.92
CA ALA A 159 -6.33 -29.85 26.35
C ALA A 159 -6.82 -28.41 26.09
N HIS A 160 -5.90 -27.49 25.79
CA HIS A 160 -6.16 -26.08 25.53
C HIS A 160 -6.68 -25.84 24.10
N GLU A 161 -7.82 -25.16 23.95
CA GLU A 161 -8.55 -24.96 22.67
C GLU A 161 -8.45 -23.52 22.13
N GLU A 162 -7.71 -22.65 22.81
CA GLU A 162 -7.69 -21.20 22.62
C GLU A 162 -7.29 -20.80 21.21
N LEU A 163 -6.31 -21.50 20.61
CA LEU A 163 -5.91 -21.23 19.23
C LEU A 163 -7.07 -21.45 18.25
N GLY A 164 -7.78 -22.58 18.37
CA GLY A 164 -8.91 -22.88 17.49
C GLY A 164 -10.04 -21.85 17.62
N LYS A 165 -10.32 -21.40 18.86
CA LYS A 165 -11.30 -20.35 19.14
C LYS A 165 -10.89 -19.02 18.52
N ALA A 166 -9.65 -18.60 18.72
CA ALA A 166 -9.13 -17.34 18.16
C ALA A 166 -9.15 -17.33 16.63
N ILE A 167 -8.78 -18.45 15.99
CA ILE A 167 -8.82 -18.59 14.52
C ILE A 167 -10.26 -18.49 14.01
N TYR A 168 -11.19 -19.16 14.67
CA TYR A 168 -12.61 -19.09 14.31
C TYR A 168 -13.16 -17.67 14.47
N GLU A 169 -12.83 -16.99 15.56
CA GLU A 169 -13.28 -15.60 15.78
C GLU A 169 -12.73 -14.64 14.73
N LEU A 170 -11.45 -14.77 14.36
CA LEU A 170 -10.84 -13.99 13.28
C LEU A 170 -11.50 -14.25 11.94
N ASP A 171 -11.77 -15.52 11.60
CA ASP A 171 -12.49 -15.92 10.39
C ASP A 171 -13.88 -15.27 10.30
N GLN A 172 -14.63 -15.28 11.41
CA GLN A 172 -15.95 -14.68 11.48
C GLN A 172 -15.94 -13.15 11.39
N GLN A 173 -14.87 -12.50 11.86
CA GLN A 173 -14.69 -11.05 11.67
C GLN A 173 -14.37 -10.75 10.22
N TYR A 174 -13.49 -11.54 9.60
CA TYR A 174 -13.07 -11.36 8.22
C TYR A 174 -14.22 -11.56 7.22
N ALA A 175 -15.08 -12.57 7.45
CA ALA A 175 -16.25 -12.83 6.61
C ALA A 175 -17.32 -11.72 6.66
N LYS A 176 -17.22 -10.77 7.59
CA LYS A 176 -18.16 -9.65 7.76
C LYS A 176 -17.61 -8.30 7.28
N ALA A 177 -16.30 -8.22 7.00
CA ALA A 177 -15.62 -7.01 6.55
C ALA A 177 -15.75 -6.82 5.03
#